data_AF-X1ME47-F1
#
_entry.id   AF-X1ME47-F1
#
_cell.length_a   1.000
_cell.length_b   1.000
_cell.length_c   1.000
_cell.angle_alpha   90.00
_cell.angle_beta   90.00
_cell.angle_gamma   90.00
#
_symmetry.space_group_name_H-M   'P 1'
#
loop_
_entity.id
_entity.type
_entity.pdbx_description
1 polymer ?
#
loop_
_entity_poly.entity_id
_entity_poly.type
_entity_poly.pdbx_seq_one_letter_code
_entity_poly.pdbx_strand_id
1 'polypeptide(L)'
;MAAILHIAQALYSGQCKRPVVVVPNPTYKKWIAEISGIKDSRGRLIGGGIIPQYEVNDFKNLGKGYLEKLFDANGKLIPIKDHTITMLTYEALYKIGFNEDTNQEFINSLMRVLDDGSDSSKARD
;
A
#
# COMPACT_ATOMS: atom_id res chain seq x y z
N MET A 1 -18.88 -1.84 0.40
CA MET A 1 -19.52 -1.81 -0.95
C MET A 1 -19.11 -0.64 -1.84
N ALA A 2 -19.54 0.62 -1.61
CA ALA A 2 -19.34 1.72 -2.57
C ALA A 2 -17.86 1.96 -2.94
N ALA A 3 -16.95 1.87 -1.97
CA ALA A 3 -15.51 2.05 -2.21
C ALA A 3 -14.92 1.04 -3.21
N ILE A 4 -15.34 -0.23 -3.17
CA ILE A 4 -14.83 -1.27 -4.08
C ILE A 4 -15.24 -0.98 -5.53
N LEU A 5 -16.47 -0.49 -5.73
CA LEU A 5 -16.95 -0.08 -7.05
C LEU A 5 -16.19 1.15 -7.57
N HIS A 6 -15.86 2.11 -6.71
CA HIS A 6 -15.03 3.24 -7.11
C HIS A 6 -13.60 2.82 -7.48
N ILE A 7 -13.02 1.85 -6.78
CA ILE A 7 -11.73 1.25 -7.15
C ILE A 7 -11.82 0.61 -8.53
N ALA A 8 -12.90 -0.15 -8.79
CA ALA A 8 -13.15 -0.76 -10.09
C ALA A 8 -13.24 0.29 -11.21
N GLN A 9 -13.97 1.38 -10.97
CA GLN A 9 -14.12 2.47 -11.92
C GLN A 9 -12.80 3.20 -12.17
N ALA A 10 -12.01 3.47 -11.12
CA ALA A 10 -10.72 4.12 -11.24
C ALA A 10 -9.71 3.26 -12.01
N LEU A 11 -9.72 1.95 -11.80
CA LEU A 11 -8.93 0.98 -12.57
C LEU A 11 -9.38 0.92 -14.03
N TYR A 12 -10.69 0.82 -14.27
CA TYR A 12 -11.27 0.71 -15.61
C TYR A 12 -11.05 1.96 -16.45
N SER A 13 -11.21 3.15 -15.85
CA SER A 13 -11.01 4.44 -16.52
C SER A 13 -9.54 4.85 -16.63
N GLY A 14 -8.61 4.07 -16.07
CA GLY A 14 -7.18 4.38 -16.08
C GLY A 14 -6.76 5.52 -15.15
N GLN A 15 -7.65 6.01 -14.28
CA GLN A 15 -7.34 7.01 -13.26
C GLN A 15 -6.32 6.49 -12.24
N CYS A 16 -6.31 5.17 -11.99
CA CYS A 16 -5.28 4.53 -11.19
C CYS A 16 -4.85 3.20 -11.80
N LYS A 17 -3.56 2.88 -11.66
CA LYS A 17 -3.00 1.57 -12.07
C LYS A 17 -2.78 0.62 -10.89
N ARG A 18 -2.62 1.16 -9.68
CA ARG A 18 -2.23 0.44 -8.46
C ARG A 18 -2.92 1.06 -7.24
N PRO A 19 -4.22 0.85 -7.05
CA PRO A 19 -4.92 1.32 -5.86
C PRO A 19 -4.37 0.66 -4.60
N VAL A 20 -4.28 1.44 -3.53
CA VAL A 20 -3.88 1.00 -2.19
C VAL A 20 -5.08 1.12 -1.28
N VAL A 21 -5.41 0.03 -0.58
CA VAL A 21 -6.55 -0.06 0.33
C VAL A 21 -6.04 -0.39 1.72
N VAL A 22 -6.34 0.49 2.67
CA VAL A 22 -5.89 0.38 4.06
C VAL A 22 -7.09 0.21 4.97
N VAL A 23 -7.12 -0.87 5.75
CA VAL A 23 -8.28 -1.22 6.58
C VAL A 23 -7.90 -1.73 7.97
N PRO A 24 -8.81 -1.67 8.96
CA PRO A 24 -8.58 -2.30 10.25
C PRO A 24 -8.32 -3.82 10.14
N ASN A 25 -7.52 -4.36 11.05
CA ASN A 25 -7.27 -5.80 11.18
C ASN A 25 -8.55 -6.67 11.20
N PRO A 26 -9.61 -6.30 11.96
CA PRO A 26 -10.83 -7.11 12.06
C PRO A 26 -11.61 -7.24 10.74
N THR A 27 -11.52 -6.25 9.85
CA THR A 27 -12.27 -6.22 8.59
C THR A 27 -11.44 -6.68 7.39
N TYR A 28 -10.12 -6.82 7.55
CA TYR A 28 -9.19 -7.17 6.48
C TYR A 28 -9.61 -8.37 5.62
N LYS A 29 -9.94 -9.50 6.27
CA LYS A 29 -10.38 -10.72 5.57
C LYS A 29 -11.70 -10.53 4.83
N LYS A 30 -12.62 -9.73 5.38
CA LYS A 30 -13.90 -9.42 4.75
C LYS A 30 -13.70 -8.59 3.48
N TRP A 31 -12.78 -7.62 3.52
CA TRP A 31 -12.42 -6.83 2.34
C TRP A 31 -11.85 -7.70 1.21
N ILE A 32 -10.91 -8.60 1.51
CA ILE A 32 -10.36 -9.52 0.51
C ILE A 32 -11.46 -10.40 -0.09
N ALA A 33 -12.35 -10.92 0.77
CA ALA A 33 -13.49 -11.73 0.34
C ALA A 33 -14.48 -10.95 -0.55
N GLU A 34 -14.77 -9.68 -0.22
CA GLU A 34 -15.64 -8.83 -1.04
C GLU A 34 -15.01 -8.48 -2.39
N ILE A 35 -13.70 -8.28 -2.46
CA ILE A 35 -12.99 -7.95 -3.70
C ILE A 35 -12.86 -9.18 -4.61
N SER A 36 -12.26 -10.25 -4.08
CA SER A 36 -11.79 -11.41 -4.86
C SER A 36 -12.71 -12.64 -4.79
N GLY A 37 -13.73 -12.59 -3.92
CA GLY A 37 -14.63 -13.70 -3.66
C GLY A 37 -14.11 -14.63 -2.56
N ILE A 38 -14.98 -15.52 -2.10
CA ILE A 38 -14.65 -16.54 -1.11
C ILE A 38 -14.32 -17.83 -1.86
N LYS A 39 -13.15 -18.41 -1.57
CA LYS A 39 -12.73 -19.71 -2.08
C LYS A 39 -12.81 -20.76 -0.96
N ASP A 40 -13.28 -21.96 -1.30
CA ASP A 40 -13.23 -23.14 -0.44
C ASP A 40 -11.78 -23.62 -0.27
N SER A 41 -11.54 -24.45 0.73
CA SER A 41 -10.31 -25.22 0.99
C SER A 41 -9.74 -25.93 -0.25
N ARG A 42 -10.60 -26.26 -1.22
CA ARG A 42 -10.26 -26.88 -2.51
C ARG A 42 -10.01 -25.90 -3.65
N GLY A 43 -9.92 -24.59 -3.35
CA GLY A 43 -9.70 -23.52 -4.33
C GLY A 43 -10.92 -23.16 -5.20
N ARG A 44 -12.07 -23.81 -4.97
CA ARG A 44 -13.33 -23.55 -5.70
C ARG A 44 -13.99 -22.28 -5.20
N LEU A 45 -14.48 -21.44 -6.11
CA LEU A 45 -15.21 -20.23 -5.76
C LEU A 45 -16.58 -20.60 -5.14
N ILE A 46 -16.80 -20.19 -3.90
CA ILE A 46 -18.05 -20.41 -3.14
C ILE A 46 -18.88 -19.14 -2.95
N GLY A 47 -18.30 -17.98 -3.24
CA GLY A 47 -19.00 -16.69 -3.30
C GLY A 47 -18.29 -15.74 -4.25
N GLY A 48 -19.05 -15.08 -5.12
CA GLY A 48 -18.53 -14.11 -6.08
C GLY A 48 -17.98 -12.86 -5.39
N GLY A 49 -16.78 -12.45 -5.76
CA GLY A 49 -16.26 -11.12 -5.45
C GLY A 49 -16.90 -10.07 -6.35
N ILE A 50 -16.82 -8.80 -5.96
CA ILE A 50 -17.30 -7.67 -6.75
C ILE A 50 -16.41 -7.46 -7.98
N ILE A 51 -15.09 -7.65 -7.82
CA ILE A 51 -14.10 -7.44 -8.89
C ILE A 51 -13.00 -8.51 -8.89
N PRO A 52 -13.35 -9.80 -9.08
CA PRO A 52 -12.42 -10.92 -8.99
C PRO A 52 -11.35 -10.96 -10.09
N GLN A 53 -11.51 -10.16 -11.15
CA GLN A 53 -10.56 -10.06 -12.26
C GLN A 53 -9.25 -9.36 -11.91
N TYR A 54 -9.21 -8.58 -10.81
CA TYR A 54 -8.00 -7.89 -10.37
C TYR A 54 -7.31 -8.68 -9.26
N GLU A 55 -5.99 -8.82 -9.38
CA GLU A 55 -5.16 -9.49 -8.39
C GLU A 55 -5.02 -8.64 -7.12
N VAL A 56 -5.15 -9.29 -5.96
CA VAL A 56 -5.02 -8.65 -4.65
C VAL A 56 -3.67 -9.01 -4.03
N ASN A 57 -2.81 -8.02 -3.83
CA ASN A 57 -1.58 -8.16 -3.08
C ASN A 57 -1.91 -8.05 -1.58
N ASP A 58 -1.88 -9.19 -0.87
CA ASP A 58 -2.09 -9.24 0.59
C ASP A 58 -0.79 -8.90 1.33
N PHE A 59 -0.69 -7.68 1.85
CA PHE A 59 0.41 -7.21 2.69
C PHE A 59 0.00 -6.96 4.14
N LYS A 60 -1.08 -7.60 4.59
CA LYS A 60 -1.77 -7.40 5.89
C LYS A 60 -1.00 -6.57 6.92
N ASN A 61 -0.10 -7.17 7.71
CA ASN A 61 0.61 -6.51 8.82
C ASN A 61 2.12 -6.34 8.55
N LEU A 62 2.56 -6.63 7.32
CA LEU A 62 3.95 -6.79 6.89
C LEU A 62 4.86 -7.37 7.98
N GLY A 63 4.68 -8.67 8.25
CA GLY A 63 5.62 -9.50 9.00
C GLY A 63 6.84 -9.90 8.15
N LYS A 64 7.93 -10.37 8.79
CA LYS A 64 9.23 -10.66 8.16
C LYS A 64 9.15 -11.44 6.83
N GLY A 65 8.32 -12.49 6.75
CA GLY A 65 8.19 -13.31 5.54
C GLY A 65 7.45 -12.66 4.35
N TYR A 66 6.84 -11.48 4.52
CA TYR A 66 6.23 -10.72 3.41
C TYR A 66 7.17 -9.65 2.85
N LEU A 67 8.02 -9.06 3.69
CA LEU A 67 9.08 -8.17 3.21
C LEU A 67 10.05 -8.93 2.30
N GLU A 68 10.42 -10.15 2.66
CA GLU A 68 11.28 -11.01 1.82
C GLU A 68 10.69 -11.30 0.43
N LYS A 69 9.36 -11.25 0.26
CA LYS A 69 8.69 -11.40 -1.05
C LYS A 69 8.64 -10.11 -1.86
N LEU A 70 8.96 -8.98 -1.24
CA LEU A 70 9.03 -7.68 -1.91
C LEU A 70 10.43 -7.40 -2.44
N PHE A 71 11.44 -8.19 -2.09
CA PHE A 71 12.81 -8.00 -2.56
C PHE A 71 13.24 -9.18 -3.45
N ASP A 72 13.81 -8.87 -4.60
CA ASP A 72 14.51 -9.83 -5.45
C ASP A 72 15.77 -10.35 -4.75
N ALA A 73 16.37 -11.43 -5.29
CA ALA A 73 17.63 -12.02 -4.80
C ALA A 73 18.80 -11.00 -4.69
N ASN A 74 18.70 -9.87 -5.38
CA ASN A 74 19.66 -8.77 -5.37
C ASN A 74 19.32 -7.67 -4.34
N GLY A 75 18.33 -7.88 -3.47
CA GLY A 75 17.87 -6.91 -2.47
C GLY A 75 17.09 -5.72 -3.06
N LYS A 76 16.67 -5.81 -4.34
CA LYS A 76 15.91 -4.73 -5.01
C LYS A 76 14.42 -4.97 -4.88
N LEU A 77 13.66 -3.90 -4.62
CA LEU A 77 12.21 -4.00 -4.49
C LEU A 77 11.55 -4.41 -5.82
N ILE A 78 10.77 -5.49 -5.79
CA ILE A 78 10.03 -6.01 -6.94
C ILE A 78 8.92 -5.00 -7.26
N PRO A 79 8.86 -4.48 -8.50
CA PRO A 79 7.81 -3.54 -8.87
C PRO A 79 6.45 -4.25 -8.84
N ILE A 80 5.50 -3.69 -8.10
CA ILE A 80 4.12 -4.18 -8.10
C ILE A 80 3.56 -4.09 -9.53
N LYS A 81 2.90 -5.15 -10.00
CA LYS A 81 2.33 -5.25 -11.35
C LYS A 81 1.21 -4.21 -11.56
N ASP A 82 1.08 -3.72 -12.79
CA ASP A 82 -0.05 -2.87 -13.20
C ASP A 82 -1.39 -3.61 -13.02
N HIS A 83 -2.46 -2.87 -12.69
CA HIS A 83 -3.82 -3.37 -12.49
C HIS A 83 -3.96 -4.37 -11.33
N THR A 84 -3.20 -4.15 -10.27
CA THR A 84 -3.29 -4.92 -9.02
C THR A 84 -3.75 -4.03 -7.87
N ILE A 85 -4.46 -4.62 -6.90
CA ILE A 85 -4.97 -3.93 -5.72
C ILE A 85 -4.12 -4.33 -4.53
N THR A 86 -3.49 -3.36 -3.88
CA THR A 86 -2.68 -3.64 -2.69
C THR A 86 -3.50 -3.43 -1.43
N MET A 87 -3.58 -4.47 -0.59
CA MET A 87 -4.32 -4.47 0.68
C MET A 87 -3.36 -4.49 1.86
N LEU A 88 -3.47 -3.52 2.76
CA LEU A 88 -2.69 -3.46 3.99
C LEU A 88 -3.54 -3.05 5.19
N THR A 89 -3.05 -3.32 6.39
CA THR A 89 -3.69 -2.84 7.61
C THR A 89 -3.10 -1.51 8.06
N TYR A 90 -3.80 -0.80 8.94
CA TYR A 90 -3.24 0.40 9.57
C TYR A 90 -1.87 0.12 10.20
N GLU A 91 -1.70 -1.01 10.88
CA GLU A 91 -0.41 -1.40 11.47
C GLU A 91 0.71 -1.57 10.44
N ALA A 92 0.41 -2.16 9.27
CA ALA A 92 1.37 -2.23 8.18
C ALA A 92 1.71 -0.85 7.64
N LEU A 93 0.72 0.03 7.47
CA LEU A 93 0.97 1.41 7.03
C LEU A 93 1.92 2.13 8.00
N TYR A 94 1.68 2.00 9.31
CA TYR A 94 2.55 2.55 10.34
C TYR A 94 3.99 2.03 10.23
N LYS A 95 4.18 0.72 10.01
CA LYS A 95 5.52 0.12 9.89
C LYS A 95 6.31 0.53 8.65
N ILE A 96 5.66 0.91 7.55
CA ILE A 96 6.33 1.25 6.28
C ILE A 96 6.98 2.65 6.33
N GLY A 97 6.58 3.51 7.27
CA GLY A 97 7.16 4.85 7.39
C GLY A 97 6.28 5.90 8.04
N PHE A 98 5.18 5.50 8.71
CA PHE A 98 4.32 6.42 9.47
C PHE A 98 4.48 6.22 10.99
N ASN A 99 5.55 5.57 11.46
CA ASN A 99 5.88 5.60 12.88
C ASN A 99 6.28 7.05 13.26
N GLU A 100 6.06 7.40 14.52
CA GLU A 100 6.25 8.77 15.00
C GLU A 100 7.71 9.21 14.82
N ASP A 101 8.64 8.27 14.99
CA ASP A 101 10.09 8.47 14.87
C ASP A 101 10.54 8.80 13.43
N THR A 102 10.12 8.01 12.42
CA THR A 102 10.46 8.28 11.01
C THR A 102 9.76 9.53 10.49
N ASN A 103 8.56 9.85 11.00
CA ASN A 103 7.91 11.11 10.66
C ASN A 103 8.66 12.32 11.25
N GLN A 104 9.18 12.21 12.48
CA GLN A 104 10.08 13.22 13.05
C GLN A 104 11.38 13.35 12.26
N GLU A 105 12.01 12.24 11.85
CA GLU A 105 13.19 12.27 11.00
C GLU A 105 12.93 12.95 9.64
N PHE A 106 11.77 12.66 9.03
CA PHE A 106 11.35 13.30 7.79
C PHE A 106 11.13 14.80 7.97
N ILE A 107 10.42 15.23 9.02
CA ILE A 107 10.22 16.65 9.33
C ILE A 107 11.56 17.33 9.61
N ASN A 108 12.46 16.71 10.38
CA ASN A 108 13.79 17.25 10.66
C ASN A 108 14.64 17.36 9.39
N SER A 109 14.50 16.43 8.44
CA SER A 109 15.17 16.52 7.15
C SER A 109 14.65 17.69 6.31
N LEU A 110 13.32 17.92 6.30
CA LEU A 110 12.72 19.07 5.63
C LEU A 110 13.17 20.38 6.27
N MET A 111 13.19 20.45 7.61
CA MET A 111 13.65 21.62 8.33
C MET A 111 15.12 21.93 8.02
N ARG A 112 16.01 20.93 7.97
CA ARG A 112 17.41 21.14 7.56
C ARG A 112 17.54 21.67 6.14
N VAL A 113 16.77 21.16 5.18
CA VAL A 113 16.79 21.64 3.80
C VAL A 113 16.28 23.09 3.70
N LEU A 114 15.27 23.44 4.50
CA LEU A 114 14.75 24.81 4.58
C LEU A 114 15.76 25.77 5.23
N ASP A 115 16.47 25.31 6.27
CA ASP A 115 17.49 26.10 6.97
C ASP A 115 18.73 26.36 6.08
N ASP A 116 19.20 25.33 5.35
CA ASP A 116 20.31 25.42 4.39
C ASP A 116 20.03 26.42 3.24
N GLY A 117 18.75 26.68 2.92
CA GLY A 117 18.36 27.68 1.92
C GLY A 117 18.40 29.13 2.41
N SER A 118 18.51 29.36 3.73
CA SER A 118 18.43 30.69 4.32
C SER A 118 19.80 31.37 4.52
N ASP A 119 20.90 30.60 4.47
CA ASP A 119 22.26 31.10 4.73
C ASP A 119 23.06 31.50 3.47
N SER A 120 22.57 31.24 2.26
CA SER A 120 23.28 31.60 1.02
C SER A 120 23.12 33.06 0.58
N SER A 121 22.47 33.92 1.39
CA SER A 121 22.15 35.31 1.01
C SER A 121 22.89 36.39 1.83
N LYS A 122 23.82 36.04 2.73
CA LYS A 122 24.45 37.01 3.64
C LYS A 122 25.98 37.11 3.61
N ALA A 123 26.66 36.57 2.60
CA ALA A 123 28.12 36.71 2.50
C ALA A 123 28.58 37.07 1.08
N ARG A 124 28.19 38.27 0.61
CA ARG A 124 28.85 39.01 -0.47
C ARG A 124 28.72 40.51 -0.20
N ASP A 125 29.44 40.96 0.82
CA ASP A 125 29.95 42.34 0.91
C ASP A 125 31.38 42.36 0.37
#